data_AF-C9D781-F1
#
_entry.id   AF-C9D781-F1
#
_cell.length_a   1.000
_cell.length_b   1.000
_cell.length_c   1.000
_cell.angle_alpha   90.00
_cell.angle_beta   90.00
_cell.angle_gamma   90.00
#
_symmetry.space_group_name_H-M   'P 1'
#
loop_
_entity.id
_entity.type
_entity.pdbx_description
1 polymer ?
#
loop_
_entity_poly.entity_id
_entity_poly.type
_entity_poly.pdbx_seq_one_letter_code
_entity_poly.pdbx_strand_id
1 'polypeptide(L)'
;GGVMEAAIRTAVETLTKKPLEKIDFTEVRGLKGVKEALYTVNDKEIRVAVVSGIKNAKDILEKIKKKEVNYHFVEFMASPAAEGDFASPP
;
A
#
# COMPACT_ATOMS: atom_id res chain seq x y z
N GLY A 1 3.85 3.19 3.70
CA GLY A 1 2.87 4.10 3.06
C GLY A 1 3.48 4.85 1.90
N GLY A 2 4.58 5.59 2.11
CA GLY A 2 5.24 6.33 1.02
C GLY A 2 5.81 5.45 -0.10
N VAL A 3 6.31 4.26 0.24
CA VAL A 3 6.83 3.29 -0.74
C VAL A 3 5.73 2.80 -1.67
N MET A 4 4.57 2.46 -1.13
CA MET A 4 3.36 2.09 -1.88
C MET A 4 2.97 3.17 -2.90
N GLU A 5 2.89 4.44 -2.46
CA GLU A 5 2.51 5.56 -3.33
C GLU A 5 3.50 5.74 -4.50
N ALA A 6 4.80 5.70 -4.22
CA ALA A 6 5.84 5.81 -5.24
C ALA A 6 5.81 4.63 -6.24
N ALA A 7 5.59 3.41 -5.75
CA ALA A 7 5.52 2.21 -6.56
C ALA A 7 4.33 2.23 -7.52
N ILE A 8 3.12 2.58 -7.04
CA ILE A 8 1.93 2.66 -7.89
C ILE A 8 2.09 3.74 -8.96
N ARG A 9 2.60 4.93 -8.58
CA ARG A 9 2.87 6.02 -9.54
C ARG A 9 3.77 5.55 -10.67
N THR A 10 4.89 4.92 -10.32
CA THR A 10 5.86 4.42 -11.31
C THR A 10 5.26 3.32 -12.18
N ALA A 11 4.55 2.36 -11.58
CA ALA A 11 3.95 1.24 -12.29
C ALA A 11 2.91 1.73 -13.30
N VAL A 12 2.06 2.69 -12.92
CA VAL A 12 1.02 3.23 -13.79
C VAL A 12 1.64 4.02 -14.94
N GLU A 13 2.59 4.91 -14.65
CA GLU A 13 3.28 5.69 -15.69
C GLU A 13 4.00 4.79 -16.69
N THR A 14 4.63 3.72 -16.19
CA THR A 14 5.32 2.74 -17.04
C THR A 14 4.35 1.96 -17.92
N LEU A 15 3.23 1.50 -17.37
CA LEU A 15 2.24 0.67 -18.07
C LEU A 15 1.38 1.45 -19.06
N THR A 16 1.02 2.69 -18.71
CA THR A 16 0.08 3.49 -19.49
C THR A 16 0.78 4.52 -20.38
N LYS A 17 2.08 4.74 -20.17
CA LYS A 17 2.89 5.81 -20.81
C LYS A 17 2.28 7.21 -20.64
N LYS A 18 1.40 7.37 -19.64
CA LYS A 18 0.74 8.62 -19.29
C LYS A 18 1.05 8.95 -17.83
N PRO A 19 1.20 10.23 -17.47
CA PRO A 19 1.35 10.62 -16.07
C PRO A 19 0.14 10.14 -15.28
N LEU A 20 0.38 9.63 -14.06
CA LEU A 20 -0.70 9.31 -13.15
C LEU A 20 -1.42 10.62 -12.76
N GLU A 21 -2.73 10.71 -12.99
CA GLU A 21 -3.52 11.81 -12.45
C GLU A 21 -3.37 11.87 -10.93
N LYS A 22 -3.54 13.05 -10.33
CA LYS A 22 -3.26 13.22 -8.90
C LYS A 22 -4.24 12.40 -8.06
N ILE A 23 -3.85 11.18 -7.71
CA ILE A 23 -4.55 10.29 -6.78
C ILE A 23 -3.87 10.48 -5.42
N ASP A 24 -4.65 10.92 -4.44
CA ASP A 24 -4.21 11.00 -3.06
C ASP A 24 -4.48 9.65 -2.36
N PHE A 25 -3.40 8.95 -1.99
CA PHE A 25 -3.46 7.62 -1.40
C PHE A 25 -3.78 7.70 0.11
N THR A 26 -4.86 8.38 0.49
CA THR A 26 -5.19 8.65 1.89
C THR A 26 -5.61 7.40 2.67
N GLU A 27 -6.18 6.39 2.01
CA GLU A 27 -6.66 5.16 2.65
C GLU A 27 -5.53 4.28 3.21
N VAL A 28 -4.32 4.42 2.65
CA VAL A 28 -3.12 3.72 3.13
C VAL A 28 -2.29 4.56 4.12
N ARG A 29 -2.72 5.79 4.41
CA ARG A 29 -2.16 6.67 5.45
C ARG A 29 -2.81 6.35 6.82
N GLY A 30 -2.11 6.72 7.89
CA GLY A 30 -2.58 6.52 9.27
C GLY A 30 -1.98 5.30 9.98
N LEU A 31 -2.37 5.14 11.25
CA LEU A 31 -1.71 4.27 12.24
C LEU A 31 -2.36 2.88 12.38
N LYS A 32 -3.37 2.56 11.58
CA LYS A 32 -3.99 1.22 11.60
C LYS A 32 -2.97 0.15 11.24
N GLY A 33 -3.03 -0.99 11.94
CA GLY A 33 -2.11 -2.12 11.77
C GLY A 33 -2.23 -2.80 10.41
N VAL A 34 -3.42 -2.82 9.81
CA VAL A 34 -3.67 -3.22 8.43
C VAL A 34 -4.51 -2.13 7.79
N LYS A 35 -4.11 -1.72 6.59
CA LYS A 35 -4.81 -0.72 5.77
C LYS A 35 -4.98 -1.31 4.39
N GLU A 36 -6.18 -1.24 3.85
CA GLU A 36 -6.54 -1.78 2.55
C GLU A 36 -7.18 -0.68 1.73
N ALA A 37 -6.92 -0.68 0.44
CA ALA A 37 -7.46 0.31 -0.47
C ALA A 37 -7.64 -0.29 -1.87
N LEU A 38 -8.60 0.27 -2.60
CA LEU A 38 -8.88 -0.07 -3.99
C LEU A 38 -8.77 1.21 -4.80
N TYR A 39 -7.74 1.29 -5.65
CA TYR A 39 -7.54 2.44 -6.52
C TYR A 39 -7.89 2.06 -7.95
N THR A 40 -8.81 2.79 -8.55
CA THR A 40 -9.09 2.68 -9.98
C THR A 40 -8.14 3.59 -10.73
N VAL A 41 -7.29 3.01 -11.58
CA VAL A 41 -6.29 3.72 -12.35
C VAL A 41 -6.37 3.32 -13.82
N ASN A 42 -6.74 4.25 -14.70
CA ASN A 42 -6.92 3.99 -16.13
C ASN A 42 -7.75 2.70 -16.37
N ASP A 43 -8.94 2.65 -15.76
CA ASP A 43 -9.89 1.52 -15.83
C ASP A 43 -9.39 0.19 -15.25
N LYS A 44 -8.27 0.19 -14.53
CA LYS A 44 -7.76 -0.97 -13.79
C LYS A 44 -7.95 -0.80 -12.30
N GLU A 45 -8.54 -1.81 -11.69
CA GLU A 45 -8.71 -1.91 -10.24
C GLU A 45 -7.43 -2.43 -9.58
N ILE A 46 -6.72 -1.57 -8.87
CA ILE A 46 -5.51 -1.93 -8.13
C ILE A 46 -5.84 -2.02 -6.63
N ARG A 47 -6.09 -3.26 -6.20
CA ARG A 47 -6.21 -3.64 -4.78
C ARG A 47 -4.86 -3.66 -4.10
N VAL A 48 -4.70 -2.89 -3.03
CA VAL A 48 -3.45 -2.79 -2.28
C VAL A 48 -3.67 -2.88 -0.78
N ALA A 49 -2.64 -3.34 -0.07
CA ALA A 49 -2.63 -3.36 1.39
C ALA A 49 -1.31 -2.86 1.96
N VAL A 50 -1.37 -2.16 3.08
CA VAL A 50 -0.22 -1.77 3.90
C VAL A 50 -0.39 -2.41 5.27
N VAL A 51 0.57 -3.27 5.62
CA VAL A 51 0.56 -4.05 6.85
C VAL A 51 1.72 -3.61 7.72
N SER A 52 1.39 -3.10 8.91
CA SER A 52 2.33 -2.67 9.92
C SER A 52 2.44 -3.71 11.02
N GLY A 53 3.64 -4.20 11.28
CA GLY A 53 3.94 -5.15 12.35
C GLY A 53 3.81 -6.63 11.95
N ILE A 54 4.71 -7.44 12.48
CA ILE A 54 4.87 -8.86 12.14
C ILE A 54 3.62 -9.69 12.48
N LYS A 55 2.89 -9.35 13.56
CA LYS A 55 1.66 -10.05 13.95
C LYS A 55 0.58 -9.95 12.86
N ASN A 56 0.39 -8.75 12.32
CA ASN A 56 -0.60 -8.49 11.26
C ASN A 56 -0.15 -9.10 9.91
N ALA A 57 1.16 -9.13 9.66
CA ALA A 57 1.71 -9.72 8.46
C ALA A 57 1.35 -11.21 8.33
N LYS A 58 1.45 -11.97 9.43
CA LYS A 58 1.07 -13.38 9.46
C LYS A 58 -0.40 -13.60 9.11
N ASP A 59 -1.30 -12.79 9.66
CA ASP A 59 -2.75 -12.89 9.42
C ASP A 59 -3.08 -12.66 7.93
N ILE A 60 -2.52 -11.61 7.33
CA ILE A 60 -2.72 -11.30 5.91
C ILE A 60 -2.13 -12.37 5.00
N LEU A 61 -0.95 -12.90 5.30
CA LEU A 61 -0.34 -13.97 4.51
C LEU A 61 -1.21 -15.23 4.51
N GLU A 62 -1.79 -15.60 5.66
CA GLU A 62 -2.70 -16.75 5.73
C GLU A 62 -3.98 -16.52 4.94
N LYS A 63 -4.57 -15.32 5.00
CA LYS A 63 -5.75 -14.95 4.20
C LYS A 63 -5.46 -15.00 2.69
N ILE A 64 -4.29 -14.50 2.26
CA ILE A 64 -3.84 -14.58 0.86
C ILE A 64 -3.69 -16.04 0.43
N LYS A 65 -3.06 -16.88 1.28
CA LYS A 65 -2.85 -18.30 1.01
C LYS A 65 -4.17 -19.07 0.88
N LYS A 66 -5.17 -18.72 1.69
CA LYS A 66 -6.54 -19.27 1.62
C LYS A 66 -7.37 -18.70 0.47
N LYS A 67 -6.84 -17.73 -0.28
CA LYS A 67 -7.55 -16.99 -1.35
C LYS A 67 -8.78 -16.24 -0.86
N GLU A 68 -8.82 -15.88 0.43
CA GLU A 68 -9.89 -15.07 1.01
C GLU A 68 -9.78 -13.60 0.60
N VAL A 69 -8.56 -13.16 0.32
CA VAL A 69 -8.23 -11.80 -0.12
C VAL A 69 -7.32 -11.85 -1.35
N ASN A 70 -7.45 -10.86 -2.22
CA ASN A 70 -6.65 -10.74 -3.44
C ASN A 70 -6.12 -9.30 -3.55
N TYR A 71 -4.81 -9.14 -3.44
CA TYR A 71 -4.12 -7.86 -3.58
C TYR A 71 -3.09 -7.96 -4.70
N HIS A 72 -2.94 -6.87 -5.45
CA HIS A 72 -1.90 -6.75 -6.47
C HIS A 72 -0.56 -6.37 -5.85
N PHE A 73 -0.59 -5.64 -4.74
CA PHE A 73 0.61 -5.21 -4.05
C PHE A 73 0.36 -5.05 -2.55
N VAL A 74 1.28 -5.58 -1.74
CA VAL A 74 1.22 -5.53 -0.28
C VAL A 74 2.54 -5.01 0.27
N GLU A 75 2.49 -3.92 1.02
CA GLU A 75 3.65 -3.36 1.73
C GLU A 75 3.67 -3.90 3.15
N PHE A 76 4.73 -4.64 3.52
CA PHE A 76 4.94 -5.10 4.89
C PHE A 76 6.00 -4.23 5.58
N MET A 77 5.62 -3.56 6.65
CA MET A 77 6.52 -2.77 7.49
C MET A 77 6.78 -3.52 8.79
N ALA A 78 8.05 -3.80 9.10
CA ALA A 78 8.45 -4.58 10.27
C ALA A 78 8.14 -3.87 11.60
N SER A 79 8.27 -2.54 11.62
CA SER A 79 7.94 -1.69 12.76
C SER A 79 6.51 -1.14 12.65
N PRO A 80 5.74 -1.09 13.75
CA PRO A 80 4.49 -0.33 13.77
C PRO A 80 4.80 1.13 13.37
N ALA A 81 3.86 1.79 12.71
CA ALA A 81 3.93 3.22 12.52
C ALA A 81 3.84 3.90 13.90
N ALA A 82 4.97 4.01 14.58
CA ALA A 82 5.12 4.86 15.74
C ALA A 82 5.24 6.30 15.23
N GLU A 83 4.62 7.25 15.92
CA GLU A 83 4.87 8.66 15.68
C GLU A 83 6.38 8.93 15.63
N GLY A 84 6.85 9.59 14.58
CA GLY A 84 8.18 10.24 14.62
C GLY A 84 9.35 9.60 13.87
N ASP A 85 9.16 8.83 12.79
CA ASP A 85 10.27 8.56 11.86
C ASP A 85 9.83 8.70 10.39
N PHE A 86 9.19 9.84 10.08
CA PHE A 86 9.62 10.54 8.87
C PHE A 86 10.88 11.27 9.30
N ALA A 87 12.04 10.65 9.10
CA ALA A 87 13.34 11.31 9.15
C ALA A 87 13.33 12.46 8.13
N SER A 88 12.74 13.56 8.58
CA SER A 88 12.92 14.90 8.06
C SER A 88 14.36 15.26 8.46
N PRO A 89 15.24 15.65 7.52
CA PRO A 89 16.50 16.25 7.94
C PRO A 89 16.18 17.56 8.67
N PRO A 90 17.01 17.96 9.66
CA PRO A 90 16.84 19.20 10.41
C PRO A 90 16.88 20.46 9.53
#